data_AF-A0A183MMX3-F1
#
_entry.id   AF-A0A183MMX3-F1
#
_cell.length_a   1.000
_cell.length_b   1.000
_cell.length_c   1.000
_cell.angle_alpha   90.00
_cell.angle_beta   90.00
_cell.angle_gamma   90.00
#
_symmetry.space_group_name_H-M   'P 1'
#
loop_
_entity.id
_entity.type
_entity.pdbx_description
1 polymer ?
#
loop_
_entity_poly.entity_id
_entity_poly.type
_entity_poly.pdbx_seq_one_letter_code
_entity_poly.pdbx_strand_id
1 'polypeptide(L)'
;MEYDDSGQPAGNVKINPSYFRELSDVNRLVEGIIWIYKTMHYINEKIDKLNLKELNKERQIVIKLHLPHFSGCPEVPKAESLHCFEQAEFIEKLKIAIECLIKSITLSNYHLVGTCSMQLPSKNSAVVDKNLKIIGVSNVRVGDASVISKIPTGNPASLIMAIGNQLAKYIIHENWQQLSLMMD
;
A
#
# COMPACT_ATOMS: atom_id res chain seq x y z
N MET A 1 -8.96 3.71 16.15
CA MET A 1 -8.70 2.74 17.24
C MET A 1 -9.66 3.10 18.34
N GLU A 2 -10.59 2.21 18.65
CA GLU A 2 -11.40 2.33 19.87
C GLU A 2 -10.69 1.46 20.91
N TYR A 3 -10.37 2.04 22.06
CA TYR A 3 -9.79 1.32 23.19
C TYR A 3 -10.89 0.53 23.90
N ASP A 4 -10.52 -0.60 24.45
CA ASP A 4 -11.21 -1.13 25.63
C ASP A 4 -11.12 -0.05 26.73
N ASP A 5 -12.26 0.45 27.20
CA ASP A 5 -12.38 1.51 28.22
C ASP A 5 -11.79 1.13 29.60
N SER A 6 -11.14 -0.03 29.74
CA SER A 6 -10.43 -0.45 30.95
C SER A 6 -9.23 0.43 31.32
N GLY A 7 -8.75 1.28 30.41
CA GLY A 7 -7.56 2.11 30.62
C GLY A 7 -6.27 1.30 30.74
N GLN A 8 -6.29 0.01 30.40
CA GLN A 8 -5.13 -0.87 30.48
C GLN A 8 -4.25 -0.71 29.23
N PRO A 9 -2.96 -0.33 29.37
CA PRO A 9 -2.07 -0.17 28.22
C PRO A 9 -1.82 -1.45 27.41
N ALA A 10 -2.04 -2.62 28.03
CA ALA A 10 -1.89 -3.94 27.41
C ALA A 10 -3.23 -4.59 27.02
N GLY A 11 -4.33 -3.84 27.09
CA GLY A 11 -5.64 -4.30 26.66
C GLY A 11 -5.71 -4.58 25.16
N ASN A 12 -6.76 -5.27 24.73
CA ASN A 12 -6.98 -5.50 23.31
C ASN A 12 -7.38 -4.20 22.61
N VAL A 13 -6.77 -3.93 21.47
CA VAL A 13 -7.11 -2.80 20.62
C VAL A 13 -7.99 -3.26 19.48
N LYS A 14 -9.06 -2.52 19.19
CA LYS A 14 -9.88 -2.77 18.00
C LYS A 14 -9.12 -2.35 16.74
N ILE A 15 -8.72 -3.34 15.94
CA ILE A 15 -8.00 -3.14 14.68
C ILE A 15 -8.99 -3.29 13.52
N ASN A 16 -9.18 -2.20 12.76
CA ASN A 16 -9.94 -2.23 11.52
C ASN A 16 -9.26 -1.34 10.47
N PRO A 17 -8.45 -1.91 9.56
CA PRO A 17 -7.81 -1.15 8.48
C PRO A 17 -8.81 -0.72 7.38
N SER A 18 -10.05 -1.22 7.40
CA SER A 18 -11.09 -0.92 6.42
C SER A 18 -10.68 -1.23 4.97
N TYR A 19 -9.92 -2.32 4.75
CA TYR A 19 -9.60 -2.79 3.40
C TYR A 19 -10.88 -2.98 2.58
N PHE A 20 -10.84 -2.54 1.31
CA PHE A 20 -11.95 -2.68 0.36
C PHE A 20 -13.23 -1.95 0.73
N ARG A 21 -13.16 -0.96 1.63
CA ARG A 21 -14.29 -0.08 1.90
C ARG A 21 -14.74 0.67 0.66
N GLU A 22 -13.79 1.15 -0.14
CA GLU A 22 -14.07 1.82 -1.40
C GLU A 22 -13.97 0.82 -2.56
N LEU A 23 -15.00 0.77 -3.41
CA LEU A 23 -15.04 -0.14 -4.55
C LEU A 23 -13.89 0.10 -5.54
N SER A 24 -13.41 1.34 -5.62
CA SER A 24 -12.26 1.72 -6.45
C SER A 24 -10.98 0.96 -6.06
N ASP A 25 -10.78 0.61 -4.79
CA ASP A 25 -9.61 -0.15 -4.35
C ASP A 25 -9.58 -1.55 -4.97
N VAL A 26 -10.74 -2.22 -4.98
CA VAL A 26 -10.91 -3.54 -5.58
C VAL A 26 -10.75 -3.46 -7.09
N ASN A 27 -11.42 -2.51 -7.74
CA ASN A 27 -11.36 -2.32 -9.19
C ASN A 27 -9.92 -2.10 -9.67
N ARG A 28 -9.15 -1.28 -8.95
CA ARG A 28 -7.76 -0.98 -9.31
C ARG A 28 -6.87 -2.21 -9.18
N LEU A 29 -7.09 -3.05 -8.18
CA LEU A 29 -6.36 -4.32 -8.02
C LEU A 29 -6.73 -5.29 -9.15
N VAL A 30 -8.01 -5.42 -9.51
CA VAL A 30 -8.46 -6.27 -10.62
C VAL A 30 -7.79 -5.84 -11.93
N GLU A 31 -7.81 -4.54 -12.24
CA GLU A 31 -7.12 -3.98 -13.42
C GLU A 31 -5.61 -4.28 -13.40
N GLY A 32 -4.97 -4.12 -12.24
CA GLY A 32 -3.54 -4.40 -12.07
C GLY A 32 -3.20 -5.85 -12.37
N ILE A 33 -3.97 -6.81 -11.84
CA ILE A 33 -3.76 -8.23 -12.08
C ILE A 33 -4.02 -8.59 -13.55
N ILE A 34 -5.07 -8.06 -14.17
CA ILE A 34 -5.34 -8.27 -15.61
C ILE A 34 -4.19 -7.71 -16.46
N TRP A 35 -3.68 -6.53 -16.10
CA TRP A 35 -2.55 -5.92 -16.80
C TRP A 35 -1.27 -6.76 -16.66
N ILE A 36 -0.99 -7.29 -15.46
CA ILE A 36 0.11 -8.24 -15.23
C ILE A 36 -0.09 -9.48 -16.10
N TYR A 37 -1.30 -10.06 -16.10
CA TYR A 37 -1.58 -11.27 -16.86
C TYR A 37 -1.35 -11.07 -18.37
N LYS A 38 -1.90 -9.99 -18.93
CA LYS A 38 -1.68 -9.59 -20.33
C LYS A 38 -0.20 -9.35 -20.63
N THR A 39 0.52 -8.68 -19.74
CA THR A 39 1.94 -8.37 -19.90
C THR A 39 2.79 -9.63 -19.92
N MET A 40 2.49 -10.62 -19.06
CA MET A 40 3.18 -11.91 -19.08
C MET A 40 3.01 -12.64 -20.41
N HIS A 41 1.79 -12.65 -20.98
CA HIS A 41 1.54 -13.21 -22.32
C HIS A 41 2.32 -12.47 -23.41
N TYR A 42 2.34 -11.14 -23.36
CA TYR A 42 3.11 -10.32 -24.30
C TYR A 42 4.61 -10.62 -24.23
N ILE A 43 5.17 -10.74 -23.03
CA ILE A 43 6.58 -11.10 -22.85
C ILE A 43 6.86 -12.48 -23.45
N ASN A 44 6.01 -13.49 -23.18
CA ASN A 44 6.18 -14.83 -23.73
C ASN A 44 6.18 -14.81 -25.28
N GLU A 45 5.22 -14.12 -25.91
CA GLU A 45 5.20 -13.99 -27.39
C GLU A 45 6.45 -13.29 -27.95
N LYS A 46 7.01 -12.32 -27.22
CA LYS A 46 8.25 -11.64 -27.63
C LYS A 46 9.48 -12.53 -27.47
N ILE A 47 9.57 -13.30 -26.40
CA ILE A 47 10.62 -14.32 -26.20
C ILE A 47 10.61 -15.31 -27.37
N ASP A 48 9.43 -15.78 -27.78
CA ASP A 48 9.29 -16.73 -28.89
C ASP A 48 9.74 -16.14 -30.23
N LYS A 49 9.47 -14.84 -30.47
CA LYS A 49 9.85 -14.12 -31.70
C LYS A 49 11.34 -13.80 -31.80
N LEU A 50 12.03 -13.63 -30.68
CA LEU A 50 13.46 -13.27 -30.66
C LEU A 50 14.39 -14.44 -31.01
N ASN A 51 13.87 -15.59 -31.45
CA ASN A 51 14.64 -16.81 -31.74
C ASN A 51 15.59 -17.21 -30.60
N LEU A 52 15.28 -16.78 -29.37
CA LEU A 52 15.90 -17.27 -28.14
C LEU A 52 15.64 -18.76 -27.94
N LYS A 53 14.89 -19.43 -28.83
CA LYS A 53 14.64 -20.88 -28.86
C LYS A 53 15.92 -21.71 -28.70
N GLU A 54 17.07 -21.27 -29.21
CA GLU A 54 18.35 -21.95 -28.98
C GLU A 54 18.80 -21.85 -27.50
N LEU A 55 18.66 -20.68 -26.87
CA LEU A 55 18.88 -20.46 -25.43
C LEU A 55 17.75 -21.05 -24.55
N ASN A 56 16.55 -21.24 -25.13
CA ASN A 56 15.35 -21.69 -24.45
C ASN A 56 15.10 -23.21 -24.58
N LYS A 57 15.79 -23.90 -25.49
CA LYS A 57 15.79 -25.37 -25.59
C LYS A 57 16.21 -26.02 -24.28
N GLU A 58 17.15 -25.41 -23.56
CA GLU A 58 17.64 -25.93 -22.28
C GLU A 58 16.90 -25.35 -21.05
N ARG A 59 16.36 -24.13 -21.12
CA ARG A 59 15.82 -23.41 -19.93
C ARG A 59 14.30 -23.25 -19.88
N GLN A 60 13.57 -23.40 -20.99
CA GLN A 60 12.11 -23.23 -21.08
C GLN A 60 11.56 -22.02 -20.29
N ILE A 61 12.20 -20.86 -20.44
CA ILE A 61 11.83 -19.60 -19.80
C ILE A 61 10.45 -19.19 -20.34
N VAL A 62 9.43 -19.43 -19.52
CA VAL A 62 8.04 -19.02 -19.73
C VAL A 62 7.56 -18.40 -18.44
N ILE A 63 6.99 -17.19 -18.54
CA ILE A 63 6.37 -16.53 -17.40
C ILE A 63 4.93 -17.01 -17.31
N LYS A 64 4.58 -17.68 -16.21
CA LYS A 64 3.22 -18.13 -15.94
C LYS A 64 2.69 -17.41 -14.72
N LEU A 65 1.48 -16.86 -14.84
CA LEU A 65 0.76 -16.33 -13.71
C LEU A 65 0.27 -17.51 -12.86
N HIS A 66 0.74 -17.59 -11.62
CA HIS A 66 0.22 -18.55 -10.65
C HIS A 66 -0.83 -17.86 -9.80
N LEU A 67 -2.08 -18.30 -9.92
CA LEU A 67 -3.18 -17.86 -9.09
C LEU A 67 -3.65 -19.04 -8.24
N PRO A 68 -3.89 -18.81 -6.94
CA PRO A 68 -4.39 -19.87 -6.08
C PRO A 68 -5.83 -20.23 -6.44
N HIS A 69 -6.21 -21.48 -6.20
CA HIS A 69 -7.59 -21.94 -6.32
C HIS A 69 -8.29 -21.85 -4.95
N PHE A 70 -9.46 -21.23 -4.93
CA PHE A 70 -10.32 -21.14 -3.75
C PHE A 70 -11.70 -21.71 -4.09
N SER A 71 -12.19 -22.64 -3.28
CA SER A 71 -13.45 -23.36 -3.53
C SER A 71 -14.68 -22.45 -3.64
N GLY A 72 -14.65 -21.26 -3.04
CA GLY A 72 -15.71 -20.25 -3.14
C GLY A 72 -15.59 -19.29 -4.33
N CYS A 73 -14.51 -19.37 -5.11
CA CYS A 73 -14.28 -18.48 -6.25
C CYS A 73 -14.45 -19.20 -7.59
N PRO A 74 -14.98 -18.51 -8.62
CA PRO A 74 -14.98 -19.04 -9.98
C PRO A 74 -13.57 -19.37 -10.46
N GLU A 75 -13.46 -20.36 -11.34
CA GLU A 75 -12.18 -20.69 -11.97
C GLU A 75 -11.69 -19.52 -12.83
N VAL A 76 -10.40 -19.21 -12.73
CA VAL A 76 -9.78 -18.17 -13.54
C VAL A 76 -9.67 -18.69 -14.98
N PRO A 77 -10.28 -18.02 -15.98
CA PRO A 77 -10.18 -18.46 -17.35
C PRO A 77 -8.74 -18.35 -17.85
N LYS A 78 -8.28 -19.38 -18.56
CA LYS A 78 -6.92 -19.43 -19.12
C LYS A 78 -6.90 -18.70 -20.46
N ALA A 79 -6.02 -17.72 -20.60
CA ALA A 79 -5.71 -17.11 -21.89
C ALA A 79 -4.76 -18.02 -22.69
N GLU A 80 -5.12 -18.33 -23.93
CA GLU A 80 -4.27 -19.08 -24.86
C GLU A 80 -3.35 -18.15 -25.65
N SER A 81 -3.77 -16.90 -25.88
CA SER A 81 -3.03 -15.88 -26.61
C SER A 81 -3.42 -14.47 -26.16
N LEU A 82 -2.71 -13.46 -26.65
CA LEU A 82 -3.08 -12.06 -26.39
C LEU A 82 -4.48 -11.68 -26.88
N HIS A 83 -5.02 -12.36 -27.90
CA HIS A 83 -6.35 -12.09 -28.45
C HIS A 83 -7.47 -12.31 -27.42
N CYS A 84 -7.27 -13.19 -26.44
CA CYS A 84 -8.25 -13.40 -25.36
C CYS A 84 -8.56 -12.09 -24.62
N PHE A 85 -7.59 -11.19 -24.47
CA PHE A 85 -7.77 -9.92 -23.76
C PHE A 85 -8.54 -8.85 -24.56
N GLU A 86 -8.89 -9.12 -25.81
CA GLU A 86 -9.74 -8.27 -26.65
C GLU A 86 -11.21 -8.73 -26.63
N GLN A 87 -11.46 -9.96 -26.16
CA GLN A 87 -12.79 -10.55 -26.08
C GLN A 87 -13.50 -10.09 -24.80
N ALA A 88 -14.64 -9.41 -24.96
CA ALA A 88 -15.41 -8.88 -23.83
C ALA A 88 -15.83 -9.96 -22.82
N GLU A 89 -16.32 -11.10 -23.31
CA GLU A 89 -16.74 -12.22 -22.46
C GLU A 89 -15.59 -12.81 -21.63
N PHE A 90 -14.39 -12.92 -22.22
CA PHE A 90 -13.20 -13.40 -21.51
C PHE A 90 -12.81 -12.43 -20.39
N ILE A 91 -12.77 -11.13 -20.70
CA ILE A 91 -12.43 -10.08 -19.72
C ILE A 91 -13.44 -10.04 -18.58
N GLU A 92 -14.73 -10.21 -18.87
CA GLU A 92 -15.78 -10.24 -17.83
C GLU A 92 -15.60 -11.42 -16.88
N LYS A 93 -15.46 -12.65 -17.41
CA LYS A 93 -15.20 -13.85 -16.60
C LYS A 93 -13.93 -13.72 -15.78
N LEU A 94 -12.87 -13.17 -16.38
CA LEU A 94 -11.60 -12.93 -15.72
C LEU A 94 -11.75 -11.94 -14.56
N LYS A 95 -12.45 -10.81 -14.77
CA LYS A 95 -12.71 -9.81 -13.72
C LYS A 95 -13.42 -10.43 -12.52
N ILE A 96 -14.48 -11.21 -12.75
CA ILE A 96 -15.26 -11.85 -11.69
C ILE A 96 -14.38 -12.80 -10.86
N ALA A 97 -13.59 -13.66 -11.53
CA ALA A 97 -12.72 -14.60 -10.84
C ALA A 97 -11.62 -13.88 -10.03
N ILE A 98 -10.96 -12.88 -10.63
CA ILE A 98 -9.89 -12.10 -9.98
C ILE A 98 -10.43 -11.27 -8.81
N GLU A 99 -11.61 -10.67 -8.93
CA GLU A 99 -12.25 -9.93 -7.84
C GLU A 99 -12.48 -10.82 -6.61
N CYS A 100 -13.01 -12.04 -6.83
CA CYS A 100 -13.20 -13.00 -5.76
C CYS A 100 -11.87 -13.39 -5.09
N LEU A 101 -10.84 -13.64 -5.89
CA LEU A 101 -9.51 -13.96 -5.38
C LEU A 101 -8.94 -12.80 -4.54
N ILE A 102 -9.01 -11.55 -5.03
CA ILE A 102 -8.54 -10.36 -4.30
C ILE A 102 -9.21 -10.28 -2.93
N LYS A 103 -10.54 -10.43 -2.87
CA LYS A 103 -11.28 -10.39 -1.60
C LYS A 103 -10.92 -11.54 -0.65
N SER A 104 -10.49 -12.68 -1.19
CA SER A 104 -10.19 -13.89 -0.42
C SER A 104 -8.76 -13.95 0.12
N ILE A 105 -7.78 -13.36 -0.61
CA ILE A 105 -6.35 -13.58 -0.33
C ILE A 105 -5.59 -12.34 0.10
N THR A 106 -6.20 -11.16 0.01
CA THR A 106 -5.45 -9.93 0.27
C THR A 106 -5.05 -9.83 1.73
N LEU A 107 -3.79 -9.44 1.93
CA LEU A 107 -3.19 -9.21 3.23
C LEU A 107 -2.59 -7.80 3.28
N SER A 108 -2.31 -7.35 4.50
CA SER A 108 -1.57 -6.11 4.69
C SER A 108 -0.18 -6.22 4.10
N ASN A 109 0.28 -5.17 3.42
CA ASN A 109 1.69 -5.02 3.06
C ASN A 109 2.50 -4.33 4.17
N TYR A 110 1.96 -4.24 5.38
CA TYR A 110 2.60 -3.66 6.57
C TYR A 110 3.03 -2.17 6.44
N HIS A 111 2.48 -1.45 5.46
CA HIS A 111 2.73 -0.01 5.25
C HIS A 111 1.63 0.86 5.89
N LEU A 112 1.42 0.69 7.19
CA LEU A 112 0.40 1.45 7.93
C LEU A 112 0.86 2.89 8.19
N VAL A 113 -0.01 3.86 7.95
CA VAL A 113 0.26 5.31 8.09
C VAL A 113 -1.00 6.06 8.54
N GLY A 114 -0.82 7.32 8.96
CA GLY A 114 -1.91 8.31 9.01
C GLY A 114 -2.80 8.33 10.26
N THR A 115 -2.50 7.54 11.29
CA THR A 115 -3.28 7.51 12.54
C THR A 115 -3.12 8.77 13.40
N CYS A 116 -2.02 9.52 13.26
CA CYS A 116 -1.76 10.81 13.89
C CYS A 116 -1.45 11.87 12.82
N SER A 117 -2.27 11.91 11.78
CA SER A 117 -2.02 12.63 10.53
C SER A 117 -1.64 14.10 10.70
N MET A 118 -0.56 14.51 10.02
CA MET A 118 -0.18 15.90 9.75
C MET A 118 -0.94 16.39 8.51
N GLN A 119 -2.10 17.00 8.71
CA GLN A 119 -2.93 17.58 7.64
C GLN A 119 -2.94 19.11 7.70
N LEU A 120 -3.42 19.74 6.62
CA LEU A 120 -3.64 21.18 6.62
C LEU A 120 -4.61 21.55 7.77
N PRO A 121 -4.38 22.65 8.50
CA PRO A 121 -5.26 23.09 9.60
C PRO A 121 -6.73 23.28 9.18
N SER A 122 -6.98 23.54 7.89
CA SER A 122 -8.32 23.66 7.32
C SER A 122 -9.09 22.33 7.28
N LYS A 123 -8.42 21.19 7.49
CA LYS A 123 -9.04 19.88 7.66
C LYS A 123 -9.13 19.57 9.15
N ASN A 124 -10.34 19.41 9.66
CA ASN A 124 -10.64 19.19 11.08
C ASN A 124 -10.21 17.80 11.61
N SER A 125 -9.23 17.15 10.96
CA SER A 125 -8.75 15.80 11.20
C SER A 125 -7.23 15.72 11.42
N ALA A 126 -6.55 16.88 11.49
CA ALA A 126 -5.13 16.91 11.85
C ALA A 126 -4.95 16.58 13.33
N VAL A 127 -3.96 15.74 13.65
CA VAL A 127 -3.58 15.41 15.04
C VAL A 127 -2.30 16.15 15.43
N VAL A 128 -1.39 16.35 14.48
CA VAL A 128 -0.14 17.09 14.67
C VAL A 128 -0.04 18.27 13.72
N ASP A 129 0.71 19.31 14.14
CA ASP A 129 1.05 20.46 13.30
C ASP A 129 2.25 20.17 12.37
N LYS A 130 2.63 21.18 11.57
CA LYS A 130 3.79 21.09 10.65
C LYS A 130 5.14 20.87 11.34
N ASN A 131 5.22 21.10 12.65
CA ASN A 131 6.41 20.90 13.47
C ASN A 131 6.31 19.59 14.28
N LEU A 132 5.37 18.71 13.91
CA LEU A 132 5.10 17.41 14.52
C LEU A 132 4.62 17.49 15.98
N LYS A 133 4.15 18.66 16.43
CA LYS A 133 3.57 18.87 17.77
C LYS A 133 2.12 18.41 17.78
N ILE A 134 1.73 17.68 18.82
CA ILE A 134 0.32 17.32 19.02
C ILE A 134 -0.48 18.59 19.26
N ILE A 135 -1.56 18.76 18.50
CA ILE A 135 -2.42 19.94 18.59
C ILE A 135 -3.12 19.94 19.96
N GLY A 136 -3.01 21.06 20.69
CA GLY A 136 -3.61 21.22 22.02
C GLY A 136 -2.81 20.59 23.18
N VAL A 137 -1.64 19.99 22.90
CA VAL A 137 -0.78 19.39 23.93
C VAL A 137 0.62 20.01 23.86
N SER A 138 1.11 20.49 25.00
CA SER A 138 2.44 21.09 25.10
C SER A 138 3.53 20.03 25.26
N ASN A 139 4.71 20.28 24.70
CA ASN A 139 5.94 19.49 24.88
C ASN A 139 5.85 18.00 24.45
N VAL A 140 4.87 17.63 23.62
CA VAL A 140 4.75 16.27 23.06
C VAL A 140 4.70 16.32 21.53
N ARG A 141 5.41 15.38 20.89
CA ARG A 141 5.50 15.24 19.44
C ARG A 141 5.34 13.80 19.00
N VAL A 142 4.97 13.60 17.73
CA VAL A 142 4.90 12.27 17.08
C VAL A 142 5.80 12.28 15.85
N GLY A 143 6.71 11.31 15.73
CA GLY A 143 7.79 11.31 14.73
C GLY A 143 7.89 10.06 13.86
N ASP A 144 6.80 9.33 13.70
CA ASP A 144 6.78 8.05 12.98
C ASP A 144 5.80 8.07 11.78
N ALA A 145 5.52 6.91 11.21
CA ALA A 145 4.63 6.75 10.06
C ALA A 145 3.20 7.27 10.27
N SER A 146 2.74 7.40 11.53
CA SER A 146 1.39 7.85 11.86
C SER A 146 1.11 9.29 11.40
N VAL A 147 2.14 10.13 11.24
CA VAL A 147 1.97 11.52 10.81
C VAL A 147 1.78 11.67 9.29
N ILE A 148 2.05 10.62 8.52
CA ILE A 148 1.93 10.61 7.06
C ILE A 148 0.45 10.59 6.68
N SER A 149 -0.09 11.71 6.19
CA SER A 149 -1.52 11.88 5.92
C SER A 149 -2.07 11.02 4.78
N LYS A 150 -1.23 10.66 3.80
CA LYS A 150 -1.57 9.79 2.68
C LYS A 150 -0.39 8.87 2.38
N ILE A 151 -0.67 7.58 2.20
CA ILE A 151 0.37 6.59 1.87
C ILE A 151 1.15 7.04 0.62
N PRO A 152 2.50 7.05 0.67
CA PRO A 152 3.30 7.40 -0.49
C PRO A 152 3.26 6.29 -1.54
N THR A 153 3.58 6.64 -2.78
CA THR A 153 3.88 5.64 -3.81
C THR A 153 5.22 4.99 -3.48
N GLY A 154 5.22 3.69 -3.18
CA GLY A 154 6.43 2.93 -2.85
C GLY A 154 6.52 2.54 -1.37
N ASN A 155 7.72 2.11 -0.95
CA ASN A 155 7.98 1.74 0.43
C ASN A 155 8.13 3.00 1.31
N PRO A 156 7.38 3.14 2.42
CA PRO A 156 7.42 4.33 3.26
C PRO A 156 8.68 4.46 4.13
N ALA A 157 9.54 3.45 4.20
CA ALA A 157 10.72 3.43 5.09
C ALA A 157 11.60 4.69 4.95
N SER A 158 11.90 5.11 3.72
CA SER A 158 12.70 6.32 3.47
C SER A 158 12.03 7.60 3.96
N LEU A 159 10.71 7.71 3.77
CA LEU A 159 9.92 8.84 4.26
C LEU A 159 9.88 8.87 5.79
N ILE A 160 9.75 7.71 6.45
CA ILE A 160 9.77 7.60 7.92
C ILE A 160 11.12 8.07 8.47
N MET A 161 12.24 7.64 7.87
CA MET A 161 13.57 8.12 8.28
C MET A 161 13.72 9.64 8.10
N ALA A 162 13.20 10.19 7.00
CA ALA A 162 13.22 11.63 6.76
C ALA A 162 12.38 12.40 7.80
N ILE A 163 11.22 11.89 8.20
CA ILE A 163 10.39 12.46 9.27
C ILE A 163 11.14 12.44 10.60
N GLY A 164 11.78 11.33 10.96
CA GLY A 164 12.59 11.23 12.17
C GLY A 164 13.75 12.24 12.19
N ASN A 165 14.45 12.39 11.07
CA ASN A 165 15.50 13.40 10.92
C ASN A 165 14.95 14.83 11.07
N GLN A 166 13.78 15.10 10.49
CA GLN A 166 13.15 16.41 10.59
C GLN A 166 12.69 16.72 12.02
N LEU A 167 12.14 15.73 12.73
CA LEU A 167 11.80 15.83 14.15
C LEU A 167 13.03 16.20 14.99
N ALA A 168 14.15 15.51 14.77
CA ALA A 168 15.40 15.79 15.49
C ALA A 168 15.85 17.24 15.27
N LYS A 169 15.79 17.73 14.02
CA LYS A 169 16.11 19.14 13.71
C LYS A 169 15.19 20.12 14.44
N TYR A 170 13.89 19.86 14.49
CA TYR A 170 12.94 20.73 15.22
C TYR A 170 13.26 20.79 16.72
N ILE A 171 13.55 19.65 17.34
CA ILE A 171 13.89 19.59 18.76
C ILE A 171 15.19 20.36 19.03
N ILE A 172 16.24 20.13 18.24
CA ILE A 172 17.52 20.81 18.40
C ILE A 172 17.36 22.33 18.24
N HIS A 173 16.64 22.76 17.21
CA HIS A 173 16.45 24.18 16.93
C HIS A 173 15.68 24.90 18.04
N GLU A 174 14.58 24.31 18.53
CA GLU A 174 13.81 24.89 19.63
C GLU A 174 14.62 24.95 20.93
N ASN A 175 15.39 23.91 21.24
CA ASN A 175 16.27 23.91 22.41
C ASN A 175 17.35 24.99 22.31
N TRP A 176 17.94 25.20 21.13
CA TRP A 176 18.95 26.24 20.93
C TRP A 176 18.38 27.65 21.08
N GLN A 177 17.17 27.88 20.58
CA GLN A 177 16.46 29.15 20.78
C GLN A 177 16.17 29.42 22.26
N GLN A 178 15.71 28.40 23.00
CA GLN A 178 15.46 28.52 24.44
C GLN A 178 16.74 28.83 25.21
N LEU A 179 17.86 28.15 24.89
CA LEU A 179 19.16 28.44 25.52
C LEU A 179 19.65 29.86 25.23
N SER A 180 19.49 30.32 23.99
CA SER A 180 19.89 31.68 23.60
C SER A 180 19.11 32.74 24.37
N LEU A 181 17.78 32.55 24.51
CA LEU A 181 16.91 33.42 25.31
C LEU A 181 17.20 33.39 26.81
N MET A 182 17.85 32.35 27.33
CA MET A 182 18.25 32.26 28.74
C MET A 182 19.62 32.89 29.01
N MET A 183 20.42 33.13 27.97
CA MET A 183 21.76 33.73 28.06
C MET A 183 21.76 35.25 27.85
N ASP A 184 20.67 35.80 27.30
CA ASP A 184 20.40 37.24 27.17
C ASP A 184 19.61 37.78 28.38
#